data_AF-A0A1H7Z401-F1
#
_entry.id   AF-A0A1H7Z401-F1
#
_cell.length_a   1.000
_cell.length_b   1.000
_cell.length_c   1.000
_cell.angle_alpha   90.00
_cell.angle_beta   90.00
_cell.angle_gamma   90.00
#
_symmetry.space_group_name_H-M   'P 1'
#
loop_
_entity.id
_entity.type
_entity.pdbx_description
1 polymer ?
#
loop_
_entity_poly.entity_id
_entity_poly.type
_entity_poly.pdbx_seq_one_letter_code
_entity_poly.pdbx_strand_id
1 'polypeptide(L)'
;MIPYKQLSLADIYADCQDKFENDKPAFLSLLENHIDLDEIIPLSFIKHFYASTGRSRKYPLKAMLWALIIQRVFSIPTDQLLLVFLAYSKPLREFCGFTKVPDASKITRFKQDFLDDLQLVFDKLVDITEPICQAINTDKANMTIFDSSGIEAFVAENNPKYANKIIKQLKAYAKAMGFDKSYDPYKSAYGAMPSHASA
;
A
#
# COMPACT_ATOMS: atom_id res chain seq x y z
N MET A 1 -45.10 6.39 18.91
CA MET A 1 -43.76 7.00 18.80
C MET A 1 -42.79 5.90 18.42
N ILE A 2 -42.13 5.99 17.26
CA ILE A 2 -41.03 5.09 16.93
C ILE A 2 -39.82 5.63 17.71
N PRO A 3 -39.23 4.88 18.66
CA PRO A 3 -38.04 5.34 19.36
C PRO A 3 -36.91 5.46 18.33
N TYR A 4 -36.37 6.67 18.18
CA TYR A 4 -35.21 6.89 17.33
C TYR A 4 -34.01 6.27 18.02
N LYS A 5 -33.51 5.15 17.48
CA LYS A 5 -32.26 4.56 17.92
C LYS A 5 -31.13 5.47 17.45
N GLN A 6 -30.61 6.31 18.34
CA GLN A 6 -29.39 7.06 18.07
C GLN A 6 -28.25 6.05 17.93
N LEU A 7 -27.71 5.89 16.73
CA LEU A 7 -26.55 5.05 16.47
C LEU A 7 -25.30 5.79 16.96
N SER A 8 -24.47 5.08 17.73
CA SER A 8 -23.13 5.56 18.06
C SER A 8 -22.17 5.30 16.91
N LEU A 9 -21.02 5.98 16.91
CA LEU A 9 -19.93 5.69 15.96
C LEU A 9 -19.47 4.22 16.05
N ALA A 10 -19.52 3.63 17.25
CA ALA A 10 -19.19 2.24 17.48
C ALA A 10 -20.20 1.28 16.82
N ASP A 11 -21.49 1.61 16.86
CA ASP A 11 -22.53 0.82 16.18
C ASP A 11 -22.33 0.85 14.65
N ILE A 12 -22.01 2.04 14.10
CA ILE A 12 -21.71 2.20 12.66
C ILE A 12 -20.46 1.40 12.28
N TYR A 13 -19.40 1.50 13.09
CA TYR A 13 -18.17 0.74 12.85
C TYR A 13 -18.41 -0.77 12.86
N ALA A 14 -19.16 -1.27 13.86
CA ALA A 14 -19.48 -2.69 13.97
C ALA A 14 -20.30 -3.20 12.78
N ASP A 15 -21.29 -2.44 12.31
CA ASP A 15 -22.08 -2.78 11.11
C ASP A 15 -21.23 -2.77 9.83
N CYS A 16 -20.33 -1.79 9.67
CA CYS A 16 -19.38 -1.78 8.57
C CYS A 16 -18.42 -2.99 8.61
N GLN A 17 -17.95 -3.36 9.81
CA GLN A 17 -17.07 -4.51 9.99
C GLN A 17 -17.80 -5.82 9.68
N ASP A 18 -19.03 -6.00 10.17
CA ASP A 18 -19.84 -7.17 9.88
C ASP A 18 -20.06 -7.34 8.36
N LYS A 19 -20.40 -6.26 7.65
CA LYS A 19 -20.52 -6.29 6.18
C LYS A 19 -19.19 -6.61 5.51
N PHE A 20 -18.08 -6.05 5.98
CA PHE A 20 -16.76 -6.35 5.42
C PHE A 20 -16.42 -7.84 5.50
N GLU A 21 -16.75 -8.48 6.63
CA GLU A 21 -16.45 -9.89 6.90
C GLU A 21 -17.46 -10.83 6.21
N ASN A 22 -18.75 -10.50 6.27
CA ASN A 22 -19.85 -11.41 5.92
C ASN A 22 -20.57 -11.09 4.60
N ASP A 23 -20.53 -9.83 4.13
CA ASP A 23 -21.23 -9.38 2.91
C ASP A 23 -20.40 -8.36 2.10
N LYS A 24 -19.39 -8.87 1.39
CA LYS A 24 -18.51 -8.03 0.56
C LYS A 24 -19.25 -7.21 -0.51
N PRO A 25 -20.27 -7.73 -1.22
CA PRO A 25 -21.08 -6.90 -2.11
C PRO A 25 -21.71 -5.69 -1.40
N ALA A 26 -22.34 -5.87 -0.23
CA ALA A 26 -22.90 -4.75 0.52
C ALA A 26 -21.81 -3.78 0.99
N PHE A 27 -20.64 -4.28 1.38
CA PHE A 27 -19.50 -3.46 1.73
C PHE A 27 -19.00 -2.61 0.54
N LEU A 28 -18.92 -3.18 -0.67
CA LEU A 28 -18.59 -2.40 -1.88
C LEU A 28 -19.63 -1.32 -2.15
N SER A 29 -20.92 -1.61 -2.01
CA SER A 29 -21.97 -0.59 -2.15
C SER A 29 -21.85 0.53 -1.12
N LEU A 30 -21.43 0.24 0.12
CA LEU A 30 -21.14 1.28 1.10
C LEU A 30 -20.02 2.22 0.62
N LEU A 31 -18.93 1.67 0.08
CA LEU A 31 -17.84 2.49 -0.46
C LEU A 31 -18.32 3.36 -1.62
N GLU A 32 -19.09 2.80 -2.56
CA GLU A 32 -19.63 3.53 -3.71
C GLU A 32 -20.55 4.69 -3.29
N ASN A 33 -21.39 4.47 -2.27
CA ASN A 33 -22.36 5.47 -1.82
C ASN A 33 -21.75 6.58 -0.96
N HIS A 34 -20.60 6.34 -0.34
CA HIS A 34 -20.03 7.26 0.66
C HIS A 34 -18.66 7.84 0.29
N ILE A 35 -18.02 7.36 -0.78
CA ILE A 35 -16.77 7.92 -1.29
C ILE A 35 -17.01 8.56 -2.65
N ASP A 36 -16.98 9.88 -2.71
CA ASP A 36 -17.06 10.62 -3.96
C ASP A 36 -15.66 10.86 -4.54
N LEU A 37 -15.27 10.03 -5.52
CA LEU A 37 -14.00 10.22 -6.22
C LEU A 37 -13.94 11.53 -7.03
N ASP A 38 -15.05 12.11 -7.46
CA ASP A 38 -15.00 13.40 -8.19
C ASP A 38 -14.59 14.55 -7.28
N GLU A 39 -14.94 14.50 -6.00
CA GLU A 39 -14.53 15.50 -5.02
C GLU A 39 -13.04 15.36 -4.63
N ILE A 40 -12.56 14.12 -4.60
CA ILE A 40 -11.21 13.79 -4.13
C ILE A 40 -10.17 13.97 -5.25
N ILE A 41 -10.51 13.67 -6.51
CA ILE A 41 -9.54 13.73 -7.62
C ILE A 41 -9.32 15.19 -8.05
N PRO A 42 -8.07 15.71 -7.96
CA PRO A 42 -7.79 17.05 -8.43
C PRO A 42 -7.98 17.21 -9.94
N LEU A 43 -8.47 18.37 -10.36
CA LEU A 43 -8.65 18.69 -11.78
C LEU A 43 -7.33 18.61 -12.58
N SER A 44 -6.20 18.93 -11.95
CA SER A 44 -4.86 18.78 -12.54
C SER A 44 -4.59 17.33 -12.94
N PHE A 45 -4.91 16.37 -12.06
CA PHE A 45 -4.73 14.94 -12.34
C PHE A 45 -5.63 14.49 -13.49
N ILE A 46 -6.91 14.90 -13.51
CA ILE A 46 -7.82 14.58 -14.62
C ILE A 46 -7.22 15.07 -15.95
N LYS A 47 -6.74 16.32 -15.99
CA LYS A 47 -6.12 16.89 -17.21
C LYS A 47 -4.85 16.14 -17.60
N HIS A 48 -3.97 15.84 -16.67
CA HIS A 48 -2.73 15.11 -16.93
C HIS A 48 -3.02 13.68 -17.41
N PHE A 49 -3.93 12.98 -16.73
CA PHE A 49 -4.34 11.63 -17.08
C PHE A 49 -5.08 11.57 -18.42
N TYR A 50 -5.76 12.62 -18.90
CA TYR A 50 -6.40 12.59 -20.22
C TYR A 50 -5.65 13.38 -21.30
N ALA A 51 -4.49 13.95 -20.98
CA ALA A 51 -3.64 14.64 -21.95
C ALA A 51 -3.27 13.71 -23.12
N SER A 52 -3.29 14.24 -24.34
CA SER A 52 -2.98 13.46 -25.54
C SER A 52 -1.51 13.03 -25.54
N THR A 53 -1.27 11.72 -25.50
CA THR A 53 0.07 11.10 -25.57
C THR A 53 0.24 10.25 -26.84
N GLY A 54 -0.63 10.44 -27.83
CA GLY A 54 -0.62 9.68 -29.09
C GLY A 54 -1.13 8.23 -28.97
N ARG A 55 -1.58 7.79 -27.79
CA ARG A 55 -2.23 6.48 -27.57
C ARG A 55 -3.52 6.65 -26.79
N SER A 56 -4.57 5.92 -27.18
CA SER A 56 -5.82 5.92 -26.42
C SER A 56 -5.64 5.21 -25.08
N ARG A 57 -6.10 5.85 -24.00
CA ARG A 57 -6.15 5.21 -22.68
C ARG A 57 -7.37 4.30 -22.64
N LYS A 58 -7.11 3.01 -22.41
CA LYS A 58 -8.14 1.96 -22.40
C LYS A 58 -8.93 1.90 -21.10
N TYR A 59 -8.30 2.27 -19.99
CA TYR A 59 -8.87 2.15 -18.64
C TYR A 59 -9.13 3.55 -18.08
N PRO A 60 -10.33 3.82 -17.54
CA PRO A 60 -10.66 5.12 -16.92
C PRO A 60 -9.80 5.41 -15.67
N LEU A 61 -9.57 6.69 -15.38
CA LEU A 61 -8.83 7.12 -14.20
C LEU A 61 -9.43 6.56 -12.90
N LYS A 62 -10.74 6.77 -12.70
CA LYS A 62 -11.46 6.29 -11.52
C LYS A 62 -11.32 4.78 -11.34
N ALA A 63 -11.27 4.02 -12.42
CA ALA A 63 -11.15 2.57 -12.33
C ALA A 63 -9.79 2.13 -11.80
N MET A 64 -8.73 2.79 -12.25
CA MET A 64 -7.38 2.56 -11.74
C MET A 64 -7.29 2.95 -10.26
N LEU A 65 -7.87 4.09 -9.87
CA LEU A 65 -7.90 4.54 -8.48
C LEU A 65 -8.67 3.60 -7.56
N TRP A 66 -9.89 3.19 -7.95
CA TRP A 66 -10.67 2.20 -7.20
C TRP A 66 -9.91 0.89 -7.02
N ALA A 67 -9.20 0.42 -8.05
CA ALA A 67 -8.36 -0.77 -7.94
C ALA A 67 -7.29 -0.63 -6.84
N LEU A 68 -6.64 0.53 -6.75
CA LEU A 68 -5.63 0.80 -5.72
C LEU A 68 -6.25 0.95 -4.33
N ILE A 69 -7.39 1.61 -4.21
CA ILE A 69 -8.12 1.77 -2.94
C ILE A 69 -8.54 0.40 -2.42
N ILE A 70 -9.18 -0.42 -3.26
CA ILE A 70 -9.59 -1.79 -2.93
C ILE A 70 -8.39 -2.67 -2.58
N GLN A 71 -7.27 -2.52 -3.30
CA GLN A 71 -6.03 -3.22 -2.97
C GLN A 71 -5.62 -2.94 -1.51
N ARG A 72 -5.75 -1.70 -1.05
CA ARG A 72 -5.42 -1.32 0.34
C ARG A 72 -6.49 -1.74 1.34
N VAL A 73 -7.77 -1.50 1.06
CA VAL A 73 -8.88 -1.84 1.96
C VAL A 73 -8.94 -3.34 2.24
N PHE A 74 -8.75 -4.19 1.22
CA PHE A 74 -8.70 -5.65 1.42
C PHE A 74 -7.31 -6.18 1.78
N SER A 75 -6.34 -5.30 2.04
CA SER A 75 -4.95 -5.68 2.38
C SER A 75 -4.34 -6.66 1.37
N ILE A 76 -4.62 -6.46 0.08
CA ILE A 76 -4.09 -7.31 -1.00
C ILE A 76 -2.61 -6.96 -1.21
N PRO A 77 -1.67 -7.88 -0.92
CA PRO A 77 -0.25 -7.55 -0.79
C PRO A 77 0.45 -7.25 -2.12
N THR A 78 -0.06 -7.76 -3.25
CA THR A 78 0.63 -7.65 -4.54
C THR A 78 -0.31 -7.28 -5.68
N ASP A 79 0.24 -6.63 -6.71
CA ASP A 79 -0.51 -6.27 -7.92
C ASP A 79 -0.98 -7.52 -8.66
N GLN A 80 -0.17 -8.59 -8.68
CA GLN A 80 -0.54 -9.84 -9.32
C GLN A 80 -1.75 -10.48 -8.64
N LEU A 81 -1.82 -10.45 -7.31
CA LEU A 81 -2.98 -10.97 -6.58
C LEU A 81 -4.21 -10.09 -6.80
N LEU A 82 -4.06 -8.76 -6.85
CA LEU A 82 -5.15 -7.85 -7.23
C LEU A 82 -5.74 -8.22 -8.61
N LEU A 83 -4.89 -8.48 -9.60
CA LEU A 83 -5.33 -8.88 -10.93
C LEU A 83 -6.08 -10.21 -10.93
N VAL A 84 -5.66 -11.17 -10.11
CA VAL A 84 -6.38 -12.44 -9.92
C VAL A 84 -7.78 -12.16 -9.35
N PHE A 85 -7.91 -11.33 -8.31
CA PHE A 85 -9.22 -10.95 -7.78
C PHE A 85 -10.11 -10.28 -8.82
N LEU A 86 -9.57 -9.34 -9.61
CA LEU A 86 -10.32 -8.68 -10.70
C LEU A 86 -10.70 -9.65 -11.83
N ALA A 87 -9.92 -10.71 -12.07
CA ALA A 87 -10.24 -11.72 -13.07
C ALA A 87 -11.41 -12.59 -12.65
N TYR A 88 -11.39 -13.08 -11.41
CA TYR A 88 -12.36 -14.05 -10.91
C TYR A 88 -13.60 -13.43 -10.24
N SER A 89 -13.50 -12.22 -9.70
CA SER A 89 -14.64 -11.51 -9.11
C SER A 89 -15.20 -10.48 -10.08
N LYS A 90 -16.24 -10.87 -10.82
CA LYS A 90 -17.00 -9.94 -11.67
C LYS A 90 -17.56 -8.75 -10.88
N PRO A 91 -18.20 -8.92 -9.70
CA PRO A 91 -18.70 -7.78 -8.93
C PRO A 91 -17.61 -6.78 -8.56
N LEU A 92 -16.43 -7.26 -8.14
CA LEU A 92 -15.31 -6.37 -7.80
C LEU A 92 -14.77 -5.63 -9.02
N ARG A 93 -14.71 -6.32 -10.17
CA ARG A 93 -14.27 -5.72 -11.42
C ARG A 93 -15.24 -4.65 -11.92
N GLU A 94 -16.54 -4.90 -11.81
CA GLU A 94 -17.60 -3.95 -12.17
C GLU A 94 -17.65 -2.76 -11.21
N PHE A 95 -17.51 -2.99 -9.91
CA PHE A 95 -17.38 -1.93 -8.89
C PHE A 95 -16.23 -0.96 -9.22
N CYS A 96 -15.06 -1.50 -9.60
CA CYS A 96 -13.96 -0.64 -10.04
C CYS A 96 -14.27 0.06 -11.38
N GLY A 97 -15.24 -0.38 -12.17
CA GLY A 97 -15.52 0.20 -13.50
C GLY A 97 -14.63 -0.35 -14.62
N PHE A 98 -14.06 -1.55 -14.45
CA PHE A 98 -13.28 -2.22 -15.49
C PHE A 98 -14.17 -3.07 -16.40
N THR A 99 -14.16 -2.77 -17.71
CA THR A 99 -14.78 -3.66 -18.72
C THR A 99 -13.89 -4.88 -19.05
N LYS A 100 -12.57 -4.73 -18.87
CA LYS A 100 -11.57 -5.81 -19.00
C LYS A 100 -10.52 -5.65 -17.91
N VAL A 101 -9.96 -6.77 -17.44
CA VAL A 101 -8.86 -6.78 -16.47
C VAL A 101 -7.61 -6.13 -17.09
N PRO A 102 -6.97 -5.16 -16.41
CA PRO A 102 -5.69 -4.59 -16.84
C PRO A 102 -4.54 -5.60 -16.74
N ASP A 103 -3.52 -5.43 -17.57
CA ASP A 103 -2.28 -6.21 -17.43
C ASP A 103 -1.41 -5.64 -16.29
N ALA A 104 -0.52 -6.45 -15.71
CA ALA A 104 0.37 -6.01 -14.62
C ALA A 104 1.15 -4.74 -14.96
N SER A 105 1.68 -4.66 -16.18
CA SER A 105 2.41 -3.48 -16.67
C SER A 105 1.57 -2.20 -16.65
N LYS A 106 0.24 -2.29 -16.75
CA LYS A 106 -0.66 -1.13 -16.71
C LYS A 106 -0.81 -0.59 -15.29
N ILE A 107 -0.92 -1.47 -14.30
CA ILE A 107 -0.96 -1.08 -12.88
C ILE A 107 0.38 -0.44 -12.49
N THR A 108 1.50 -1.09 -12.82
CA THR A 108 2.84 -0.58 -12.50
C THR A 108 3.09 0.79 -13.12
N ARG A 109 2.83 0.96 -14.42
CA ARG A 109 3.01 2.26 -15.08
C ARG A 109 2.10 3.33 -14.51
N PHE A 110 0.85 3.00 -14.18
CA PHE A 110 -0.04 3.97 -13.56
C PHE A 110 0.50 4.48 -12.22
N LYS A 111 1.01 3.58 -11.36
CA LYS A 111 1.63 3.98 -10.08
C LYS A 111 2.88 4.84 -10.27
N GLN A 112 3.68 4.58 -11.30
CA GLN A 112 4.94 5.28 -11.57
C GLN A 112 4.71 6.62 -12.27
N ASP A 113 3.96 6.63 -13.37
CA ASP A 113 3.76 7.78 -14.24
C ASP A 113 2.92 8.89 -13.57
N PHE A 114 2.09 8.52 -12.58
CA PHE A 114 1.18 9.42 -11.87
C PHE A 114 1.44 9.48 -10.37
N LEU A 115 2.68 9.19 -9.93
CA LEU A 115 3.03 9.20 -8.50
C LEU A 115 2.71 10.55 -7.84
N ASP A 116 3.14 11.65 -8.46
CA ASP A 116 2.90 13.00 -7.95
C ASP A 116 1.40 13.34 -7.93
N ASP A 117 0.66 12.91 -8.96
CA ASP A 117 -0.78 13.12 -8.99
C ASP A 117 -1.52 12.30 -7.92
N LEU A 118 -1.06 11.08 -7.65
CA LEU A 118 -1.59 10.25 -6.56
C LEU A 118 -1.33 10.89 -5.20
N GLN A 119 -0.17 11.54 -5.02
CA GLN A 119 0.08 12.34 -3.82
C GLN A 119 -0.95 13.46 -3.68
N LEU A 120 -1.26 14.20 -4.75
CA LEU A 120 -2.26 15.26 -4.71
C LEU A 120 -3.67 14.76 -4.36
N VAL A 121 -4.03 13.52 -4.72
CA VAL A 121 -5.28 12.87 -4.28
C VAL A 121 -5.29 12.69 -2.75
N PHE A 122 -4.17 12.27 -2.16
CA PHE A 122 -4.06 12.12 -0.70
C PHE A 122 -4.03 13.48 0.01
N ASP A 123 -3.31 14.47 -0.53
CA ASP A 123 -3.31 15.83 0.01
C ASP A 123 -4.74 16.39 0.02
N LYS A 124 -5.50 16.15 -1.06
CA LYS A 124 -6.90 16.57 -1.14
C LYS A 124 -7.80 15.85 -0.13
N LEU A 125 -7.55 14.58 0.17
CA LEU A 125 -8.25 13.86 1.24
C LEU A 125 -7.97 14.49 2.62
N VAL A 126 -6.75 14.94 2.87
CA VAL A 126 -6.42 15.66 4.11
C VAL A 126 -7.20 16.96 4.19
N ASP A 127 -7.25 17.75 3.11
CA ASP A 127 -8.03 18.99 3.09
C ASP A 127 -9.52 18.78 3.42
N ILE A 128 -10.10 17.66 2.97
CA ILE A 128 -11.51 17.32 3.21
C ILE A 128 -11.73 16.83 4.64
N THR A 129 -10.83 15.98 5.14
CA THR A 129 -11.02 15.30 6.43
C THR A 129 -10.53 16.12 7.61
N GLU A 130 -9.54 17.00 7.46
CA GLU A 130 -8.96 17.79 8.55
C GLU A 130 -9.99 18.65 9.29
N PRO A 131 -10.85 19.45 8.62
CA PRO A 131 -11.88 20.23 9.32
C PRO A 131 -12.89 19.34 10.09
N ILE A 132 -13.19 18.15 9.56
CA ILE A 132 -14.11 17.19 10.20
C ILE A 132 -13.45 16.63 11.47
N CYS A 133 -12.17 16.24 11.39
CA CYS A 133 -11.40 15.76 12.53
C CYS A 133 -11.31 16.82 13.63
N GLN A 134 -11.03 18.08 13.26
CA GLN A 134 -10.97 19.21 14.19
C GLN A 134 -12.30 19.46 14.89
N ALA A 135 -13.43 19.32 14.16
CA ALA A 135 -14.77 19.46 14.72
C ALA A 135 -15.16 18.32 15.67
N ILE A 136 -14.66 17.09 15.42
CA ILE A 136 -14.91 15.92 16.29
C ILE A 136 -14.11 16.04 17.59
N ASN A 137 -12.80 16.31 17.48
CA ASN A 137 -11.92 16.45 18.63
C ASN A 137 -10.61 17.15 18.23
N THR A 138 -10.51 18.44 18.55
CA THR A 138 -9.35 19.28 18.24
C THR A 138 -8.05 18.74 18.84
N ASP A 139 -8.06 18.29 20.10
CA ASP A 139 -6.85 17.81 20.78
C ASP A 139 -6.27 16.57 20.08
N LYS A 140 -7.13 15.63 19.66
CA LYS A 140 -6.71 14.44 18.91
C LYS A 140 -6.32 14.75 17.47
N ALA A 141 -7.03 15.66 16.79
CA ALA A 141 -6.70 16.06 15.42
C ALA A 141 -5.32 16.73 15.34
N ASN A 142 -4.94 17.49 16.38
CA ASN A 142 -3.62 18.12 16.48
C ASN A 142 -2.47 17.13 16.78
N MET A 143 -2.76 15.86 17.06
CA MET A 143 -1.71 14.85 17.31
C MET A 143 -1.16 14.32 15.99
N THR A 144 0.15 14.47 15.77
CA THR A 144 0.83 13.81 14.65
C THR A 144 1.20 12.39 15.02
N ILE A 145 0.64 11.41 14.32
CA ILE A 145 0.99 9.99 14.47
C ILE A 145 1.94 9.62 13.34
N PHE A 146 3.14 9.15 13.69
CA PHE A 146 4.10 8.61 12.74
C PHE A 146 4.05 7.08 12.80
N ASP A 147 3.55 6.45 11.74
CA ASP A 147 3.70 5.00 11.57
C ASP A 147 5.09 4.70 11.00
N SER A 148 5.96 4.13 11.83
CA SER A 148 7.29 3.68 11.40
C SER A 148 7.28 2.31 10.73
N SER A 149 6.11 1.67 10.62
CA SER A 149 5.96 0.35 9.99
C SER A 149 6.23 0.45 8.49
N GLY A 150 7.40 -0.03 8.06
CA GLY A 150 7.84 0.03 6.66
C GLY A 150 9.02 0.97 6.41
N ILE A 151 9.55 1.64 7.43
CA ILE A 151 10.88 2.26 7.35
C ILE A 151 11.92 1.13 7.33
N GLU A 152 12.37 0.75 6.14
CA GLU A 152 13.52 -0.13 5.97
C GLU A 152 14.81 0.68 6.12
N ALA A 153 15.57 0.40 7.18
CA ALA A 153 16.91 0.97 7.33
C ALA A 153 17.86 0.32 6.31
N PHE A 154 18.20 1.07 5.25
CA PHE A 154 19.17 0.66 4.23
C PHE A 154 20.60 0.76 4.77
N VAL A 155 20.97 -0.18 5.63
CA VAL A 155 22.32 -0.30 6.20
C VAL A 155 23.11 -1.36 5.45
N ALA A 156 24.42 -1.16 5.30
CA ALA A 156 25.29 -2.02 4.50
C ALA A 156 25.24 -3.49 4.98
N GLU A 157 25.03 -3.67 6.27
CA GLU A 157 24.99 -4.94 6.99
C GLU A 157 23.73 -5.77 6.70
N ASN A 158 22.63 -5.13 6.29
CA ASN A 158 21.38 -5.80 5.89
C ASN A 158 21.45 -6.39 4.47
N ASN A 159 22.56 -6.23 3.76
CA ASN A 159 22.77 -6.77 2.41
C ASN A 159 23.47 -8.15 2.47
N PRO A 160 22.91 -9.20 1.84
CA PRO A 160 23.57 -10.51 1.74
C PRO A 160 25.00 -10.47 1.17
N LYS A 161 25.32 -9.46 0.33
CA LYS A 161 26.67 -9.25 -0.21
C LYS A 161 27.70 -8.91 0.88
N TYR A 162 27.28 -8.20 1.94
CA TYR A 162 28.14 -7.83 3.05
C TYR A 162 28.58 -9.05 3.86
N ALA A 163 27.61 -9.88 4.27
CA ALA A 163 27.89 -11.16 4.94
C ALA A 163 28.77 -12.08 4.06
N ASN A 164 28.48 -12.17 2.76
CA ASN A 164 29.27 -12.97 1.82
C ASN A 164 30.73 -12.49 1.70
N LYS A 165 30.97 -11.18 1.79
CA LYS A 165 32.33 -10.61 1.79
C LYS A 165 33.12 -11.09 3.01
N ILE A 166 32.53 -11.03 4.20
CA ILE A 166 33.14 -11.49 5.46
C ILE A 166 33.42 -13.00 5.39
N ILE A 167 32.45 -13.80 4.94
CA ILE A 167 32.62 -15.26 4.76
C ILE A 167 33.79 -15.56 3.83
N LYS A 168 33.93 -14.83 2.71
CA LYS A 168 35.03 -15.04 1.75
C LYS A 168 36.38 -14.72 2.36
N GLN A 169 36.49 -13.64 3.13
CA GLN A 169 37.71 -13.27 3.84
C GLN A 169 38.10 -14.33 4.87
N LEU A 170 37.15 -14.81 5.66
CA LEU A 170 37.38 -15.85 6.67
C LEU A 170 37.75 -17.20 6.06
N LYS A 171 37.18 -17.57 4.92
CA LYS A 171 37.59 -18.76 4.16
C LYS A 171 39.03 -18.65 3.64
N ALA A 172 39.41 -17.48 3.11
CA ALA A 172 40.77 -17.24 2.64
C ALA A 172 41.79 -17.27 3.79
N TYR A 173 41.44 -16.66 4.93
CA TYR A 173 42.25 -16.68 6.14
C TYR A 173 42.48 -18.10 6.68
N ALA A 174 41.40 -18.89 6.82
CA ALA A 174 41.49 -20.27 7.29
C ALA A 174 42.36 -21.15 6.37
N LYS A 175 42.28 -20.94 5.05
CA LYS A 175 43.14 -21.61 4.07
C LYS A 175 44.60 -21.22 4.23
N ALA A 176 44.90 -19.94 4.46
CA ALA A 176 46.26 -19.45 4.63
C ALA A 176 46.91 -19.96 5.94
N MET A 177 46.13 -20.10 7.01
CA MET A 177 46.59 -20.55 8.32
C MET A 177 46.57 -22.08 8.50
N GLY A 178 46.08 -22.84 7.50
CA GLY A 178 46.04 -24.29 7.55
C GLY A 178 45.08 -24.85 8.60
N PHE A 179 43.96 -24.17 8.87
CA PHE A 179 42.97 -24.65 9.83
C PHE A 179 42.37 -26.00 9.42
N ASP A 180 42.01 -26.80 10.41
CA ASP A 180 41.41 -28.11 10.20
C ASP A 180 39.95 -28.02 9.75
N LYS A 181 39.33 -29.17 9.48
CA LYS A 181 37.91 -29.25 9.07
C LYS A 181 36.91 -28.87 10.17
N SER A 182 37.37 -28.64 11.41
CA SER A 182 36.50 -28.21 12.51
C SER A 182 36.22 -26.71 12.48
N TYR A 183 37.00 -25.93 11.73
CA TYR A 183 36.75 -24.50 11.53
C TYR A 183 35.52 -24.28 10.63
N ASP A 184 34.50 -23.61 11.17
CA ASP A 184 33.30 -23.18 10.45
C ASP A 184 33.39 -21.67 10.10
N PRO A 185 33.66 -21.33 8.82
CA PRO A 185 33.73 -19.94 8.38
C PRO A 185 32.39 -19.21 8.43
N TYR A 186 31.26 -19.93 8.39
CA TYR A 186 29.93 -19.33 8.43
C TYR A 186 29.58 -18.90 9.85
N LYS A 187 29.75 -19.80 10.83
CA LYS A 187 29.56 -19.47 12.25
C LYS A 187 30.46 -18.31 12.69
N SER A 188 31.71 -18.32 12.24
CA SER A 188 32.67 -17.24 12.51
C SER A 188 32.27 -15.92 11.86
N ALA A 189 31.73 -15.96 10.63
CA ALA A 189 31.22 -14.76 9.96
C ALA A 189 30.03 -14.15 10.70
N TYR A 190 29.08 -14.97 11.17
CA TYR A 190 27.95 -14.49 11.96
C TYR A 190 28.38 -13.84 13.28
N GLY A 191 29.42 -14.39 13.95
CA GLY A 191 30.00 -13.77 15.15
C GLY A 191 30.80 -12.49 14.88
N ALA A 192 31.26 -12.28 13.64
CA ALA A 192 32.00 -11.09 13.22
C ALA A 192 31.10 -9.99 12.62
N MET A 193 29.80 -10.28 12.42
CA MET A 193 28.84 -9.25 12.04
C MET A 193 28.72 -8.22 13.19
N PRO A 194 28.68 -6.92 12.89
CA PRO A 194 28.52 -5.91 13.92
C PRO A 194 27.13 -6.03 14.56
N SER A 195 27.05 -5.78 15.87
CA SER A 195 25.80 -5.89 16.64
C SER A 195 24.79 -4.79 16.30
N HIS A 196 25.28 -3.69 15.73
CA HIS A 196 24.50 -2.54 15.27
C HIS A 196 25.07 -2.08 13.93
N ALA A 197 24.21 -1.51 13.09
CA ALA A 197 24.67 -0.86 11.88
C ALA A 197 25.51 0.37 12.23
N SER A 198 26.62 0.58 11.53
CA SER A 198 27.32 1.86 11.57
C SER A 198 26.62 2.83 10.63
N ALA A 199 26.19 3.97 11.16
CA ALA A 199 25.71 5.10 10.36
C ALA A 199 26.84 5.69 9.50
#